data_AF-A0A934S421-F1
#
_entry.id   AF-A0A934S421-F1
#
_cell.length_a   1.000
_cell.length_b   1.000
_cell.length_c   1.000
_cell.angle_alpha   90.00
_cell.angle_beta   90.00
_cell.angle_gamma   90.00
#
_symmetry.space_group_name_H-M   'P 1'
#
loop_
_entity.id
_entity.type
_entity.pdbx_description
1 polymer ?
#
loop_
_entity_poly.entity_id
_entity_poly.type
_entity_poly.pdbx_seq_one_letter_code
_entity_poly.pdbx_strand_id
1 'polypeptide(L)'
;MKIQLSRKVLKRKRAEKKERRRLSALAKAGRLVAGVEIPPGVLAADPFRQVYGGQYAVKYYYKDISYQCSGCGKHGTWSAEQQKRYFEEQKGNIFNEPKWCHRCHRKRMLARYGPKETQ
;
A
#
# COMPACT_ATOMS: atom_id res chain seq x y z
N MET A 1 -9.06 -3.23 -53.14
CA MET A 1 -10.28 -2.93 -52.36
C MET A 1 -9.89 -2.36 -51.01
N LYS A 2 -10.28 -1.12 -50.67
CA LYS A 2 -10.10 -0.57 -49.31
C LYS A 2 -11.30 -1.00 -48.48
N ILE A 3 -11.11 -1.90 -47.52
CA ILE A 3 -12.17 -2.32 -46.59
C ILE A 3 -12.50 -1.11 -45.71
N GLN A 4 -13.62 -0.46 -45.97
CA GLN A 4 -14.12 0.62 -45.11
C GLN A 4 -14.61 0.01 -43.80
N LEU A 5 -13.93 0.34 -42.70
CA LEU A 5 -14.35 -0.07 -41.36
C LEU A 5 -15.66 0.64 -40.99
N SER A 6 -16.60 -0.10 -40.41
CA SER A 6 -17.86 0.48 -39.93
C SER A 6 -17.59 1.55 -38.86
N ARG A 7 -18.48 2.55 -38.78
CA ARG A 7 -18.41 3.63 -37.77
C ARG A 7 -18.26 3.08 -36.34
N LYS A 8 -18.93 1.97 -36.03
CA LYS A 8 -18.87 1.28 -34.73
C LYS A 8 -17.45 0.75 -34.44
N VAL A 9 -16.80 0.13 -35.43
CA VAL A 9 -15.41 -0.36 -35.29
C VAL A 9 -14.43 0.80 -35.12
N LEU A 10 -14.59 1.88 -35.88
CA LEU A 10 -13.75 3.08 -35.75
C LEU A 10 -13.89 3.72 -34.36
N LYS A 11 -15.12 3.81 -33.82
CA LYS A 11 -15.38 4.32 -32.46
C LYS A 11 -14.67 3.46 -31.40
N ARG A 12 -14.76 2.13 -31.50
CA ARG A 12 -14.08 1.19 -30.58
C ARG A 12 -12.55 1.37 -30.61
N LYS A 13 -11.94 1.39 -31.80
CA LYS A 13 -10.49 1.58 -31.96
C LYS A 13 -10.00 2.92 -31.36
N ARG A 14 -10.80 3.98 -31.48
CA ARG A 14 -10.49 5.29 -30.88
C ARG A 14 -10.54 5.22 -29.34
N ALA A 15 -11.53 4.53 -28.78
CA ALA A 15 -11.65 4.32 -27.33
C ALA A 15 -10.48 3.50 -26.78
N GLU A 16 -10.12 2.38 -27.41
CA GLU A 16 -8.96 1.55 -27.05
C GLU A 16 -7.65 2.35 -27.08
N LYS A 17 -7.45 3.19 -28.11
CA LYS A 17 -6.28 4.07 -28.21
C LYS A 17 -6.25 5.11 -27.09
N LYS A 18 -7.40 5.69 -26.73
CA LYS A 18 -7.52 6.65 -25.61
C LYS A 18 -7.18 5.96 -24.29
N GLU A 19 -7.71 4.77 -24.07
CA GLU A 19 -7.47 4.02 -22.84
C GLU A 19 -6.01 3.59 -22.70
N ARG A 20 -5.40 3.09 -23.79
CA ARG A 20 -3.96 2.78 -23.80
C ARG A 20 -3.10 3.99 -23.44
N ARG A 21 -3.45 5.18 -23.93
CA ARG A 21 -2.76 6.43 -23.58
C ARG A 21 -2.93 6.78 -22.10
N ARG A 22 -4.14 6.60 -21.55
CA ARG A 22 -4.43 6.82 -20.12
C ARG A 22 -3.58 5.90 -19.24
N LEU A 23 -3.60 4.59 -19.52
CA LEU A 23 -2.83 3.59 -18.77
C LEU A 23 -1.33 3.84 -18.87
N SER A 24 -0.83 4.20 -20.06
CA SER A 24 0.59 4.56 -20.25
C SER A 24 0.97 5.81 -19.44
N ALA A 25 0.10 6.81 -19.37
CA ALA A 25 0.33 8.01 -18.56
C ALA A 25 0.34 7.69 -17.05
N LEU A 26 -0.58 6.84 -16.58
CA LEU A 26 -0.61 6.38 -15.19
C LEU A 26 0.65 5.58 -14.82
N ALA A 27 1.09 4.67 -15.70
CA ALA A 27 2.31 3.91 -15.52
C ALA A 27 3.54 4.83 -15.45
N LYS A 28 3.65 5.80 -16.36
CA LYS A 28 4.73 6.79 -16.34
C LYS A 28 4.73 7.64 -15.07
N ALA A 29 3.56 7.93 -14.51
CA ALA A 29 3.41 8.64 -13.24
C ALA A 29 3.63 7.75 -12.00
N GLY A 30 3.99 6.47 -12.16
CA GLY A 30 4.13 5.53 -11.03
C GLY A 30 2.80 5.19 -10.35
N ARG A 31 1.67 5.49 -11.00
CA ARG A 31 0.31 5.30 -10.47
C ARG A 31 -0.40 4.07 -11.02
N LEU A 32 0.35 3.12 -11.58
CA LEU A 32 -0.16 1.83 -12.01
C LEU A 32 0.76 0.74 -11.45
N VAL A 33 0.27 -0.03 -10.49
CA VAL A 33 1.04 -1.08 -9.80
C VAL A 33 0.29 -2.38 -9.99
N ALA A 34 0.93 -3.37 -10.63
CA ALA A 34 0.34 -4.69 -10.89
C ALA A 34 -1.08 -4.64 -11.50
N GLY A 35 -1.32 -3.67 -12.41
CA GLY A 35 -2.62 -3.46 -13.05
C GLY A 35 -3.64 -2.67 -12.24
N VAL A 36 -3.30 -2.25 -11.01
CA VAL A 36 -4.15 -1.44 -10.12
C VAL A 36 -3.78 0.03 -10.24
N GLU A 37 -4.77 0.88 -10.49
CA GLU A 37 -4.62 2.33 -10.49
C GLU A 37 -4.47 2.85 -9.05
N ILE A 38 -3.38 3.57 -8.81
CA ILE A 38 -3.08 4.16 -7.51
C ILE A 38 -3.69 5.57 -7.47
N PRO A 39 -4.39 5.96 -6.39
CA PRO A 39 -4.89 7.34 -6.22
C PRO A 39 -3.77 8.40 -6.27
N PRO A 40 -4.09 9.68 -6.54
CA PRO A 40 -3.11 10.75 -6.37
C PRO A 40 -2.83 10.99 -4.87
N GLY A 41 -1.61 11.40 -4.53
CA GLY A 41 -1.24 11.79 -3.16
C GLY A 41 -1.02 10.62 -2.19
N VAL A 42 -0.93 9.38 -2.67
CA VAL A 42 -0.57 8.20 -1.87
C VAL A 42 0.74 7.61 -2.37
N LEU A 43 1.42 6.87 -1.49
CA LEU A 43 2.70 6.24 -1.82
C LEU A 43 2.45 4.87 -2.45
N ALA A 44 3.00 4.60 -3.62
CA ALA A 44 2.89 3.30 -4.26
C ALA A 44 3.59 2.20 -3.44
N ALA A 45 2.87 1.09 -3.22
CA ALA A 45 3.44 -0.10 -2.61
C ALA A 45 4.03 -1.02 -3.69
N ASP A 46 4.97 -1.88 -3.29
CA ASP A 46 5.41 -3.01 -4.09
C ASP A 46 4.78 -4.28 -3.49
N PRO A 47 3.72 -4.83 -4.12
CA PRO A 47 3.10 -6.06 -3.65
C PRO A 47 4.09 -7.22 -3.55
N PHE A 48 5.06 -7.33 -4.46
CA PHE A 48 5.98 -8.48 -4.50
C PHE A 48 7.01 -8.45 -3.36
N ARG A 49 7.18 -7.30 -2.70
CA ARG A 49 8.06 -7.16 -1.54
C ARG A 49 7.36 -7.40 -0.21
N GLN A 50 6.05 -7.60 -0.19
CA GLN A 50 5.31 -7.85 1.05
C GLN A 50 5.36 -9.34 1.43
N VAL A 51 5.23 -9.66 2.72
CA VAL A 51 5.07 -11.05 3.15
C VAL A 51 3.62 -11.48 2.94
N TYR A 52 3.46 -12.54 2.15
CA TYR A 52 2.20 -13.23 1.96
C TYR A 52 2.13 -14.38 2.97
N GLY A 53 1.46 -14.19 4.09
CA GLY A 53 1.21 -15.26 5.07
C GLY A 53 0.20 -16.31 4.58
N GLY A 54 0.28 -16.75 3.32
CA GLY A 54 -0.69 -17.65 2.68
C GLY A 54 -2.04 -17.01 2.32
N GLN A 55 -2.21 -15.70 2.55
CA GLN A 55 -3.47 -14.99 2.33
C GLN A 55 -3.36 -13.99 1.18
N TYR A 56 -4.45 -13.86 0.40
CA TYR A 56 -4.58 -13.02 -0.80
C TYR A 56 -4.61 -11.50 -0.54
N ALA A 57 -4.16 -11.03 0.63
CA ALA A 57 -4.22 -9.62 1.01
C ALA A 57 -2.88 -8.93 0.74
N VAL A 58 -2.90 -7.95 -0.17
CA VAL A 58 -1.76 -7.07 -0.47
C VAL A 58 -2.16 -5.62 -0.42
N LYS A 59 -1.20 -4.75 -0.09
CA LYS A 59 -1.36 -3.31 -0.22
C LYS A 59 -0.78 -2.88 -1.56
N TYR A 60 -1.55 -2.11 -2.32
CA TYR A 60 -1.10 -1.47 -3.57
C TYR A 60 -0.61 -0.04 -3.36
N TYR A 61 -0.98 0.56 -2.23
CA TYR A 61 -0.52 1.89 -1.83
C TYR A 61 -0.58 2.05 -0.30
N TYR A 62 0.11 3.06 0.19
CA TYR A 62 0.09 3.51 1.57
C TYR A 62 -0.34 4.97 1.64
N LYS A 63 -1.10 5.30 2.68
CA LYS A 63 -1.51 6.66 3.03
C LYS A 63 -1.22 6.89 4.50
N ASP A 64 -0.99 8.12 4.90
CA ASP A 64 -0.79 8.44 6.32
C ASP A 64 -2.01 8.03 7.14
N ILE A 65 -1.76 7.31 8.24
CA ILE A 65 -2.80 6.86 9.16
C ILE A 65 -2.59 7.59 10.48
N SER A 66 -3.53 8.46 10.84
CA SER A 66 -3.60 9.04 12.17
C SER A 66 -4.14 8.00 13.14
N TYR A 67 -3.55 7.92 14.34
CA TYR A 67 -3.98 6.99 15.38
C TYR A 67 -3.85 7.61 16.76
N GLN A 68 -4.60 7.05 17.70
CA GLN A 68 -4.47 7.36 19.12
C GLN A 68 -3.81 6.18 19.84
N CYS A 69 -2.71 6.45 20.53
CA CYS A 69 -1.95 5.40 21.21
C CYS A 69 -2.75 4.81 22.38
N SER A 70 -3.04 3.50 22.35
CA SER A 70 -3.80 2.83 23.44
C SER A 70 -3.11 2.86 24.80
N GLY A 71 -1.79 3.03 24.85
CA GLY A 71 -1.04 3.08 26.11
C GLY A 71 -0.99 4.43 26.81
N CYS A 72 -1.06 5.55 26.07
CA CYS A 72 -0.88 6.89 26.65
C CYS A 72 -1.86 7.95 26.12
N GLY A 73 -2.77 7.58 25.22
CA GLY A 73 -3.78 8.47 24.65
C GLY A 73 -3.27 9.51 23.65
N LYS A 74 -1.95 9.63 23.44
CA LYS A 74 -1.38 10.62 22.51
C LYS A 74 -1.70 10.27 21.06
N HIS A 75 -1.98 11.29 20.26
CA HIS A 75 -2.11 11.18 18.81
C HIS A 75 -0.73 10.96 18.17
N GLY A 76 -0.72 10.16 17.11
CA GLY A 76 0.44 9.96 16.27
C GLY A 76 0.04 9.70 14.83
N THR A 77 1.02 9.77 13.94
CA THR A 77 0.83 9.47 12.53
C THR A 77 1.75 8.31 12.15
N TRP A 78 1.18 7.28 11.54
CA TRP A 78 1.95 6.26 10.84
C TRP A 78 2.01 6.63 9.38
N SER A 79 3.13 7.24 9.00
CA SER A 79 3.30 7.75 7.64
C SER A 79 3.31 6.63 6.60
N ALA A 80 2.95 6.98 5.37
CA ALA A 80 3.02 6.08 4.23
C ALA A 80 4.43 5.48 4.05
N GLU A 81 5.48 6.28 4.29
CA GLU A 81 6.88 5.84 4.23
C GLU A 81 7.21 4.81 5.32
N GLN A 82 6.79 5.06 6.56
CA GLN A 82 6.98 4.11 7.66
C GLN A 82 6.26 2.79 7.39
N GLN A 83 5.05 2.84 6.83
CA GLN A 83 4.31 1.66 6.40
C GLN A 83 5.10 0.89 5.33
N LYS A 84 5.58 1.59 4.29
CA LYS A 84 6.36 0.98 3.20
C LYS A 84 7.56 0.21 3.74
N ARG A 85 8.39 0.84 4.58
CA ARG A 85 9.55 0.16 5.21
C ARG A 85 9.12 -1.03 6.06
N TYR A 86 8.06 -0.87 6.86
CA TYR A 86 7.57 -1.93 7.74
C TYR A 86 7.13 -3.19 6.98
N PHE A 87 6.31 -3.03 5.93
CA PHE A 87 5.76 -4.17 5.20
C PHE A 87 6.72 -4.73 4.14
N GLU A 88 7.50 -3.88 3.48
CA GLU A 88 8.35 -4.30 2.35
C GLU A 88 9.78 -4.65 2.74
N GLU A 89 10.36 -3.95 3.71
CA GLU A 89 11.76 -4.16 4.13
C GLU A 89 11.82 -5.06 5.37
N GLN A 90 11.06 -4.71 6.41
CA GLN A 90 11.05 -5.45 7.69
C GLN A 90 10.14 -6.68 7.68
N LYS A 91 9.42 -6.91 6.57
CA LYS A 91 8.58 -8.10 6.38
C LYS A 91 7.50 -8.26 7.46
N GLY A 92 6.99 -7.13 7.96
CA GLY A 92 5.93 -7.10 8.94
C GLY A 92 4.61 -7.70 8.44
N ASN A 93 3.77 -8.16 9.37
CA ASN A 93 2.46 -8.74 9.05
C ASN A 93 1.55 -7.66 8.43
N ILE A 94 1.01 -7.93 7.23
CA ILE A 94 0.19 -7.01 6.44
C ILE A 94 -1.09 -6.50 7.14
N PHE A 95 -1.58 -7.23 8.13
CA PHE A 95 -2.74 -6.89 8.95
C PHE A 95 -2.43 -5.98 10.13
N ASN A 96 -1.16 -5.62 10.33
CA ASN A 96 -0.78 -4.75 11.44
C ASN A 96 -1.24 -3.31 11.20
N GLU A 97 -1.78 -2.73 12.28
CA GLU A 97 -2.30 -1.37 12.33
C GLU A 97 -1.60 -0.56 13.43
N PRO A 98 -1.52 0.77 13.27
CA PRO A 98 -0.82 1.61 14.22
C PRO A 98 -1.69 1.82 15.47
N LYS A 99 -1.39 1.07 16.53
CA LYS A 99 -2.15 1.15 17.79
C LYS A 99 -1.34 1.72 18.96
N TRP A 100 -0.01 1.70 18.87
CA TRP A 100 0.89 2.05 19.96
C TRP A 100 1.97 3.01 19.46
N CYS A 101 2.26 4.06 20.20
CA CYS A 101 3.46 4.87 19.97
C CYS A 101 4.71 4.04 20.28
N HIS A 102 5.86 4.40 19.70
CA HIS A 102 7.12 3.68 19.87
C HIS A 102 7.47 3.43 21.35
N ARG A 103 7.29 4.43 22.23
CA ARG A 103 7.56 4.32 23.68
C ARG A 103 6.65 3.28 24.36
N CYS A 104 5.35 3.33 24.09
CA CYS A 104 4.39 2.39 24.68
C CYS A 104 4.57 0.99 24.09
N HIS A 105 4.87 0.87 22.80
CA HIS A 105 5.17 -0.40 22.15
C HIS A 105 6.42 -1.05 22.77
N ARG A 106 7.53 -0.31 22.92
CA ARG A 106 8.75 -0.82 23.55
C ARG A 106 8.49 -1.29 24.99
N LYS A 107 7.78 -0.50 25.80
CA LYS A 107 7.40 -0.89 27.17
C LYS A 107 6.60 -2.20 27.18
N ARG A 108 5.61 -2.33 26.29
CA ARG A 108 4.79 -3.54 26.15
C ARG A 108 5.63 -4.76 25.76
N MET A 109 6.56 -4.61 24.82
CA MET A 109 7.43 -5.70 24.39
C MET A 109 8.38 -6.14 25.52
N LEU A 110 8.95 -5.18 26.27
CA LEU A 110 9.76 -5.48 27.45
C LEU A 110 8.95 -6.20 28.54
N ALA A 111 7.71 -5.77 28.81
CA ALA A 111 6.88 -6.45 29.80
C ALA A 111 6.49 -7.89 29.38
N ARG A 112 6.35 -8.14 28.07
CA ARG A 112 5.92 -9.45 27.55
C ARG A 112 7.08 -10.43 27.33
N TYR A 113 8.21 -9.94 26.84
CA TYR A 113 9.35 -10.75 26.37
C TYR A 113 10.68 -10.36 27.03
N GLY A 114 10.68 -9.37 27.93
CA GLY A 114 11.87 -9.03 28.69
C GLY A 114 12.27 -10.17 29.65
N PRO A 115 13.51 -10.14 30.14
CA PRO A 115 13.97 -11.12 31.11
C PRO A 115 13.03 -11.09 32.32
N LYS A 116 12.47 -12.26 32.66
CA LYS A 116 11.76 -12.42 33.93
C LYS A 116 12.84 -12.56 34.99
N GLU A 117 12.87 -11.65 35.95
CA GLU A 117 13.67 -11.86 37.16
C GLU A 117 13.13 -13.12 37.85
N THR A 118 13.90 -14.19 37.76
CA THR A 118 13.76 -15.37 38.62
C THR A 118 14.18 -14.93 40.02
N GLN A 119 13.20 -14.82 40.92
CA GLN A 119 13.44 -14.77 42.36
C GLN A 119 14.08 -16.07 42.84
#